data_AF-A0A543CYP1-F1
#
_entry.id   AF-A0A543CYP1-F1
#
_cell.length_a   1.000
_cell.length_b   1.000
_cell.length_c   1.000
_cell.angle_alpha   90.00
_cell.angle_beta   90.00
_cell.angle_gamma   90.00
#
_symmetry.space_group_name_H-M   'P 1'
#
loop_
_entity.id
_entity.type
_entity.pdbx_description
1 polymer ?
#
loop_
_entity_poly.entity_id
_entity_poly.type
_entity_poly.pdbx_seq_one_letter_code
_entity_poly.pdbx_strand_id
1 'polypeptide(L)'
;MSGGVDVFFVISGFLLTGQLARAACRGPLELRRRWSRMILRLLPAAATVLLGTVVAGAVLLPEARWQQTVREIVASAFFVENWQLAADAVDYAARSNTTSVVQHFWSLSIQVQFFVVWPLLVALVALVARHAVHRLHTHLTLVLLGVFIASLSFSVALTATDQPQAYFHSLTRVWEFALGGLLALWIDRIPWTRDERVAFGWIGVLGLLACGFVLDGASVFPGWAALWPVVCAVLVLQAGVTRSRYGVDRLLTWPPVRRLGDLSYPLYLWHWPLLVLYMASRERDVVGPLGGLAVLALSVLLAVLTSRLVEAPALRLPVGVGDAYRFGAATLTVVLLAASLWQAAATQRDRPSDGLGGPENPGAVALADGAPEPAPLLPAPVSVNEDWVRVDEWDCSPLPGFRTDVCTQPVESPPDRRIVVVGDSHLQQLTGALIPIAAQHGWQLTTMLRGACPFSTASEVDPDDAGCAAWNDAAAAEIAALRPDAVVTLASRDVRSGRTEQTPSGFVERWAELDELGIPVLAVRDNPRFDHSVPDCVRRHGRDAQGCGADRDDVYAPEPPYALREDVPGGVTFLDLADVVCDETRCPAEIGNVLVYLDDNHLTAAYAATLALVIEDQVVAAVG
;
A
#
# COMPACT_ATOMS: atom_id res chain seq x y z
N MET A 1 -12.15 -5.62 3.89
CA MET A 1 -12.76 -6.23 5.09
C MET A 1 -11.70 -6.97 5.93
N SER A 2 -11.04 -6.29 6.87
CA SER A 2 -10.01 -6.89 7.73
C SER A 2 -10.58 -7.88 8.77
N GLY A 3 -11.80 -7.67 9.27
CA GLY A 3 -12.38 -8.43 10.39
C GLY A 3 -12.34 -9.96 10.29
N GLY A 4 -12.40 -10.54 9.08
CA GLY A 4 -12.28 -11.99 8.90
C GLY A 4 -10.86 -12.52 9.17
N VAL A 5 -9.84 -11.71 8.87
CA VAL A 5 -8.43 -12.03 9.17
C VAL A 5 -8.18 -11.97 10.67
N ASP A 6 -8.75 -10.97 11.35
CA ASP A 6 -8.56 -10.82 12.81
C ASP A 6 -9.13 -12.05 13.56
N VAL A 7 -10.31 -12.54 13.13
CA VAL A 7 -10.90 -13.80 13.63
C VAL A 7 -9.98 -14.99 13.37
N PHE A 8 -9.35 -15.04 12.20
CA PHE A 8 -8.43 -16.12 11.82
C PHE A 8 -7.15 -16.14 12.67
N PHE A 9 -6.61 -14.98 13.03
CA PHE A 9 -5.45 -14.87 13.93
C PHE A 9 -5.80 -15.35 15.35
N VAL A 10 -6.97 -15.00 15.88
CA VAL A 10 -7.47 -15.51 17.17
C VAL A 10 -7.60 -17.04 17.16
N ILE A 11 -8.24 -17.61 16.14
CA ILE A 11 -8.40 -19.07 16.01
C ILE A 11 -7.03 -19.76 15.90
N SER A 12 -6.10 -19.18 15.14
CA SER A 12 -4.74 -19.69 14.99
C SER A 12 -3.99 -19.69 16.33
N GLY A 13 -4.08 -18.60 17.07
CA GLY A 13 -3.54 -18.45 18.42
C GLY A 13 -4.09 -19.50 19.39
N PHE A 14 -5.42 -19.69 19.36
CA PHE A 14 -6.11 -20.67 20.19
C PHE A 14 -5.63 -22.11 19.92
N LEU A 15 -5.65 -22.53 18.66
CA LEU A 15 -5.30 -23.90 18.29
C LEU A 15 -3.81 -24.19 18.53
N LEU A 16 -2.91 -23.30 18.09
CA LEU A 16 -1.48 -23.54 18.18
C LEU A 16 -0.99 -23.49 19.64
N THR A 17 -1.39 -22.47 20.40
CA THR A 17 -0.99 -22.33 21.81
C THR A 17 -1.45 -23.54 22.63
N GLY A 18 -2.72 -23.95 22.49
CA GLY A 18 -3.24 -25.12 23.20
C GLY A 18 -2.49 -26.42 22.83
N GLN A 19 -2.13 -26.61 21.56
CA GLN A 19 -1.32 -27.75 21.14
C GLN A 19 0.11 -27.71 21.69
N LEU A 20 0.76 -26.54 21.67
CA LEU A 20 2.13 -26.36 22.16
C LEU A 20 2.22 -26.52 23.67
N ALA A 21 1.30 -25.92 24.43
CA ALA A 21 1.26 -26.03 25.88
C ALA A 21 1.11 -27.49 26.33
N ARG A 22 0.18 -28.25 25.70
CA ARG A 22 0.02 -29.69 25.97
C ARG A 22 1.25 -30.52 25.60
N ALA A 23 1.91 -30.18 24.50
CA ALA A 23 3.13 -30.87 24.06
C ALA A 23 4.30 -30.60 25.00
N ALA A 24 4.48 -29.35 25.44
CA ALA A 24 5.55 -28.94 26.35
C ALA A 24 5.43 -29.61 27.73
N CYS A 25 4.21 -29.89 28.20
CA CYS A 25 4.01 -30.68 29.43
C CYS A 25 4.48 -32.14 29.30
N ARG A 26 4.59 -32.69 28.08
CA ARG A 26 4.99 -34.08 27.83
C ARG A 26 6.49 -34.23 27.55
N GLY A 27 7.22 -33.13 27.32
CA GLY A 27 8.63 -33.15 27.00
C GLY A 27 9.06 -31.98 26.10
N PRO A 28 10.33 -31.97 25.66
CA PRO A 28 10.86 -30.92 24.78
C PRO A 28 10.13 -30.90 23.43
N LEU A 29 9.97 -29.71 22.86
CA LEU A 29 9.26 -29.52 21.59
C LEU A 29 10.14 -29.92 20.40
N GLU A 30 9.67 -30.85 19.57
CA GLU A 30 10.31 -31.23 18.29
C GLU A 30 10.04 -30.16 17.20
N LEU A 31 10.74 -29.02 17.27
CA LEU A 31 10.51 -27.87 16.38
C LEU A 31 10.69 -28.22 14.90
N ARG A 32 11.80 -28.90 14.54
CA ARG A 32 12.10 -29.29 13.16
C ARG A 32 10.98 -30.13 12.53
N ARG A 33 10.42 -31.08 13.29
CA ARG A 33 9.33 -31.95 12.81
C ARG A 33 7.99 -31.22 12.72
N ARG A 34 7.79 -30.16 13.51
CA ARG A 34 6.60 -29.32 13.42
C ARG A 34 6.65 -28.44 12.18
N TRP A 35 7.78 -27.79 11.95
CA TRP A 35 7.98 -26.95 10.76
C TRP A 35 8.01 -27.78 9.47
N SER A 36 8.56 -28.99 9.48
CA SER A 36 8.51 -29.88 8.30
C SER A 36 7.06 -30.20 7.88
N ARG A 37 6.16 -30.42 8.84
CA ARG A 37 4.73 -30.64 8.57
C ARG A 37 4.02 -29.38 8.11
N MET A 38 4.41 -28.22 8.65
CA MET A 38 3.90 -26.92 8.20
C MET A 38 4.28 -26.67 6.74
N ILE A 39 5.53 -26.96 6.36
CA ILE A 39 6.01 -26.82 4.98
C ILE A 39 5.14 -27.62 4.01
N LEU A 40 4.94 -28.91 4.28
CA LEU A 40 4.13 -29.79 3.42
C LEU A 40 2.64 -29.43 3.37
N ARG A 41 2.17 -28.67 4.36
CA ARG A 41 0.77 -28.22 4.42
C ARG A 41 0.53 -26.92 3.67
N LEU A 42 1.46 -25.96 3.76
CA LEU A 42 1.25 -24.60 3.24
C LEU A 42 1.88 -24.40 1.86
N LEU A 43 3.17 -24.72 1.71
CA LEU A 43 3.94 -24.38 0.51
C LEU A 43 3.40 -24.95 -0.80
N PRO A 44 2.92 -26.22 -0.91
CA PRO A 44 2.44 -26.74 -2.17
C PRO A 44 1.29 -25.92 -2.80
N ALA A 45 0.28 -25.58 -1.98
CA ALA A 45 -0.87 -24.83 -2.47
C ALA A 45 -0.52 -23.36 -2.71
N ALA A 46 0.25 -22.73 -1.80
CA ALA A 46 0.74 -21.37 -1.98
C ALA A 46 1.54 -21.22 -3.28
N ALA A 47 2.48 -22.12 -3.54
CA ALA A 47 3.29 -22.09 -4.75
C ALA A 47 2.47 -22.35 -6.02
N THR A 48 1.47 -23.23 -5.97
CA THR A 48 0.56 -23.46 -7.10
C THR A 48 -0.17 -22.17 -7.48
N VAL A 49 -0.67 -21.44 -6.48
CA VAL A 49 -1.34 -20.16 -6.71
C VAL A 49 -0.36 -19.10 -7.19
N LEU A 50 0.82 -18.95 -6.56
CA LEU A 50 1.82 -17.98 -7.00
C LEU A 50 2.27 -18.24 -8.44
N LEU A 51 2.51 -19.49 -8.83
CA LEU A 51 2.83 -19.84 -10.22
C LEU A 51 1.68 -19.56 -11.18
N GLY A 52 0.44 -19.87 -10.78
CA GLY A 52 -0.75 -19.51 -11.54
C GLY A 52 -0.88 -18.00 -11.73
N THR A 53 -0.57 -17.23 -10.68
CA THR A 53 -0.57 -15.77 -10.70
C THR A 53 0.56 -15.19 -11.56
N VAL A 54 1.76 -15.78 -11.57
CA VAL A 54 2.83 -15.38 -12.52
C VAL A 54 2.36 -15.56 -13.95
N VAL A 55 1.81 -16.74 -14.29
CA VAL A 55 1.37 -17.04 -15.66
C VAL A 55 0.20 -16.16 -16.08
N ALA A 56 -0.82 -16.04 -15.24
CA ALA A 56 -1.99 -15.22 -15.55
C ALA A 56 -1.64 -13.72 -15.54
N GLY A 57 -0.80 -13.29 -14.61
CA GLY A 57 -0.34 -11.91 -14.48
C GLY A 57 0.45 -11.43 -15.69
N ALA A 58 1.41 -12.22 -16.16
CA ALA A 58 2.20 -11.90 -17.34
C ALA A 58 1.38 -11.78 -18.64
N VAL A 59 0.17 -12.34 -18.68
CA VAL A 59 -0.72 -12.29 -19.85
C VAL A 59 -1.81 -11.23 -19.71
N LEU A 60 -2.38 -11.07 -18.52
CA LEU A 60 -3.59 -10.28 -18.29
C LEU A 60 -3.30 -8.91 -17.66
N LEU A 61 -2.19 -8.74 -16.96
CA LEU A 61 -1.87 -7.47 -16.30
C LEU A 61 -1.22 -6.48 -17.28
N PRO A 62 -1.53 -5.18 -17.14
CA PRO A 62 -0.74 -4.12 -17.74
C PRO A 62 0.75 -4.23 -17.39
N GLU A 63 1.62 -3.92 -18.34
CA GLU A 63 3.08 -3.94 -18.15
C GLU A 63 3.52 -3.05 -16.99
N ALA A 64 2.85 -1.91 -16.79
CA ALA A 64 3.09 -0.98 -15.70
C ALA A 64 3.02 -1.61 -14.30
N ARG A 65 2.25 -2.70 -14.15
CA ARG A 65 2.07 -3.40 -12.86
C ARG A 65 3.01 -4.59 -12.68
N TRP A 66 3.82 -4.94 -13.68
CA TRP A 66 4.61 -6.16 -13.66
C TRP A 66 5.68 -6.12 -12.58
N GLN A 67 6.44 -5.03 -12.48
CA GLN A 67 7.54 -4.93 -11.52
C GLN A 67 7.04 -4.98 -10.06
N GLN A 68 6.00 -4.19 -9.74
CA GLN A 68 5.31 -4.26 -8.46
C GLN A 68 4.84 -5.69 -8.16
N THR A 69 4.15 -6.33 -9.11
CA THR A 69 3.59 -7.68 -8.90
C THR A 69 4.69 -8.73 -8.70
N VAL A 70 5.80 -8.65 -9.43
CA VAL A 70 6.93 -9.57 -9.28
C VAL A 70 7.59 -9.41 -7.90
N ARG A 71 7.83 -8.18 -7.45
CA ARG A 71 8.39 -7.88 -6.13
C ARG A 71 7.54 -8.48 -5.01
N GLU A 72 6.23 -8.29 -5.08
CA GLU A 72 5.27 -8.84 -4.12
C GLU A 72 5.12 -10.36 -4.23
N ILE A 73 5.21 -10.97 -5.42
CA ILE A 73 5.25 -12.45 -5.54
C ILE A 73 6.47 -13.03 -4.81
N VAL A 74 7.64 -12.38 -4.93
CA VAL A 74 8.85 -12.79 -4.21
C VAL A 74 8.64 -12.62 -2.70
N ALA A 75 8.15 -11.48 -2.24
CA ALA A 75 7.86 -11.25 -0.82
C ALA A 75 6.84 -12.25 -0.26
N SER A 76 5.78 -12.53 -1.01
CA SER A 76 4.78 -13.57 -0.71
C SER A 76 5.36 -14.98 -0.64
N ALA A 77 6.30 -15.33 -1.54
CA ALA A 77 6.97 -16.64 -1.53
C ALA A 77 7.83 -16.85 -0.27
N PHE A 78 8.40 -15.78 0.28
CA PHE A 78 9.14 -15.77 1.54
C PHE A 78 8.27 -15.51 2.78
N PHE A 79 6.95 -15.30 2.62
CA PHE A 79 6.04 -14.92 3.71
C PHE A 79 6.46 -13.63 4.43
N VAL A 80 6.90 -12.64 3.67
CA VAL A 80 7.23 -11.28 4.12
C VAL A 80 6.44 -10.20 3.38
N GLU A 81 5.36 -10.58 2.69
CA GLU A 81 4.49 -9.68 1.93
C GLU A 81 3.97 -8.51 2.77
N ASN A 82 3.64 -8.77 4.03
CA ASN A 82 3.15 -7.73 4.92
C ASN A 82 4.22 -6.65 5.21
N TRP A 83 5.51 -6.99 5.16
CA TRP A 83 6.58 -6.01 5.31
C TRP A 83 6.87 -5.26 4.02
N GLN A 84 6.74 -5.92 2.87
CA GLN A 84 6.78 -5.26 1.56
C GLN A 84 5.68 -4.19 1.48
N LEU A 85 4.43 -4.55 1.76
CA LEU A 85 3.31 -3.62 1.75
C LEU A 85 3.41 -2.54 2.84
N ALA A 86 3.98 -2.85 4.02
CA ALA A 86 4.22 -1.84 5.06
C ALA A 86 5.31 -0.83 4.63
N ALA A 87 6.29 -1.25 3.84
CA ALA A 87 7.30 -0.37 3.27
C ALA A 87 6.70 0.48 2.14
N ASP A 88 5.96 -0.15 1.23
CA ASP A 88 5.24 0.55 0.14
C ASP A 88 4.21 1.56 0.68
N ALA A 89 3.64 1.32 1.88
CA ALA A 89 2.67 2.22 2.49
C ALA A 89 3.26 3.56 2.98
N VAL A 90 4.56 3.58 3.31
CA VAL A 90 5.27 4.79 3.78
C VAL A 90 6.19 5.38 2.72
N ASP A 91 6.51 4.60 1.68
CA ASP A 91 7.26 5.06 0.53
C ASP A 91 6.38 5.95 -0.35
N TYR A 92 6.84 7.17 -0.55
CA TYR A 92 6.15 8.16 -1.34
C TYR A 92 6.02 7.74 -2.81
N ALA A 93 7.08 7.16 -3.37
CA ALA A 93 7.12 6.74 -4.77
C ALA A 93 6.20 5.53 -5.04
N ALA A 94 5.83 4.80 -3.98
CA ALA A 94 4.94 3.65 -4.05
C ALA A 94 3.44 4.03 -3.98
N ARG A 95 3.08 5.32 -3.88
CA ARG A 95 1.67 5.77 -3.80
C ARG A 95 0.88 5.53 -5.10
N SER A 96 1.56 5.44 -6.24
CA SER A 96 0.97 5.05 -7.54
C SER A 96 0.67 3.55 -7.61
N ASN A 97 1.08 2.75 -6.61
CA ASN A 97 0.80 1.32 -6.58
C ASN A 97 -0.71 1.06 -6.57
N THR A 98 -1.13 0.16 -7.43
CA THR A 98 -2.52 -0.31 -7.43
C THR A 98 -2.67 -1.54 -6.53
N THR A 99 -3.92 -1.89 -6.22
CA THR A 99 -4.23 -3.14 -5.50
C THR A 99 -3.59 -4.33 -6.20
N SER A 100 -2.65 -4.98 -5.53
CA SER A 100 -1.89 -6.07 -6.11
C SER A 100 -2.64 -7.39 -6.16
N VAL A 101 -2.29 -8.21 -7.15
CA VAL A 101 -2.84 -9.54 -7.39
C VAL A 101 -2.49 -10.54 -6.28
N VAL A 102 -1.43 -10.29 -5.50
CA VAL A 102 -1.03 -11.16 -4.37
C VAL A 102 -1.20 -10.52 -3.01
N GLN A 103 -1.67 -9.27 -2.93
CA GLN A 103 -1.77 -8.49 -1.69
C GLN A 103 -2.30 -9.29 -0.48
N HIS A 104 -3.37 -10.08 -0.63
CA HIS A 104 -3.94 -10.92 0.44
C HIS A 104 -2.91 -11.83 1.16
N PHE A 105 -1.77 -12.18 0.56
CA PHE A 105 -0.69 -12.92 1.22
C PHE A 105 -0.09 -12.20 2.44
N TRP A 106 -0.36 -10.90 2.65
CA TRP A 106 0.05 -10.16 3.84
C TRP A 106 -0.38 -10.87 5.12
N SER A 107 -1.62 -11.33 5.21
CA SER A 107 -2.13 -11.95 6.44
C SER A 107 -1.55 -13.34 6.65
N LEU A 108 -1.35 -14.08 5.56
CA LEU A 108 -0.72 -15.38 5.57
C LEU A 108 0.76 -15.27 5.99
N SER A 109 1.43 -14.20 5.58
CA SER A 109 2.81 -13.88 5.97
C SER A 109 2.93 -13.73 7.48
N ILE A 110 2.07 -12.92 8.10
CA ILE A 110 2.00 -12.77 9.56
C ILE A 110 1.70 -14.13 10.23
N GLN A 111 0.79 -14.93 9.67
CA GLN A 111 0.49 -16.25 10.23
C GLN A 111 1.70 -17.20 10.19
N VAL A 112 2.45 -17.25 9.09
CA VAL A 112 3.64 -18.10 8.99
C VAL A 112 4.74 -17.61 9.93
N GLN A 113 4.96 -16.29 10.03
CA GLN A 113 5.87 -15.70 11.03
C GLN A 113 5.48 -16.14 12.45
N PHE A 114 4.18 -16.08 12.77
CA PHE A 114 3.64 -16.60 14.03
C PHE A 114 3.93 -18.10 14.21
N PHE A 115 3.71 -18.93 13.19
CA PHE A 115 4.00 -20.37 13.28
C PHE A 115 5.49 -20.72 13.46
N VAL A 116 6.39 -19.81 13.08
CA VAL A 116 7.84 -19.95 13.32
C VAL A 116 8.19 -19.47 14.73
N VAL A 117 7.77 -18.26 15.10
CA VAL A 117 8.16 -17.59 16.35
C VAL A 117 7.46 -18.18 17.59
N TRP A 118 6.18 -18.54 17.49
CA TRP A 118 5.38 -18.95 18.66
C TRP A 118 5.84 -20.27 19.31
N PRO A 119 6.20 -21.33 18.55
CA PRO A 119 6.80 -22.52 19.13
C PRO A 119 8.12 -22.24 19.86
N LEU A 120 8.93 -21.29 19.38
CA LEU A 120 10.17 -20.87 20.04
C LEU A 120 9.87 -20.15 21.36
N LEU A 121 8.89 -19.25 21.36
CA LEU A 121 8.41 -18.57 22.58
C LEU A 121 7.97 -19.59 23.63
N VAL A 122 7.10 -20.53 23.27
CA VAL A 122 6.62 -21.56 24.22
C VAL A 122 7.76 -22.47 24.69
N ALA A 123 8.69 -22.84 23.80
CA ALA A 123 9.86 -23.63 24.18
C ALA A 123 10.75 -22.89 25.20
N LEU A 124 10.98 -21.59 24.99
CA LEU A 124 11.75 -20.75 25.91
C LEU A 124 11.07 -20.65 27.28
N VAL A 125 9.76 -20.39 27.31
CA VAL A 125 9.00 -20.35 28.57
C VAL A 125 9.05 -21.71 29.28
N ALA A 126 8.93 -22.82 28.54
CA ALA A 126 9.04 -24.17 29.11
C ALA A 126 10.44 -24.45 29.67
N LEU A 127 11.50 -23.97 29.02
CA LEU A 127 12.89 -24.10 29.49
C LEU A 127 13.13 -23.32 30.79
N VAL A 128 12.55 -22.11 30.90
CA VAL A 128 12.63 -21.30 32.13
C VAL A 128 11.81 -21.95 33.26
N ALA A 129 10.64 -22.50 32.94
CA ALA A 129 9.75 -23.16 33.89
C ALA A 129 10.16 -24.62 34.23
N ARG A 130 11.32 -25.10 33.75
CA ARG A 130 11.73 -26.53 33.79
C ARG A 130 11.72 -27.20 35.16
N HIS A 131 11.82 -26.43 36.24
CA HIS A 131 11.82 -26.96 37.62
C HIS A 131 10.42 -27.03 38.25
N ALA A 132 9.37 -26.56 37.58
CA ALA A 132 8.00 -26.62 38.07
C ALA A 132 7.00 -26.58 36.92
N VAL A 133 6.62 -27.74 36.37
CA VAL A 133 5.68 -27.86 35.24
C VAL A 133 4.33 -27.21 35.55
N HIS A 134 3.87 -27.22 36.82
CA HIS A 134 2.66 -26.49 37.24
C HIS A 134 2.75 -24.97 37.04
N ARG A 135 3.96 -24.41 36.98
CA ARG A 135 4.19 -22.99 36.73
C ARG A 135 4.24 -22.64 35.24
N LEU A 136 4.37 -23.61 34.32
CA LEU A 136 4.38 -23.35 32.87
C LEU A 136 3.12 -22.61 32.44
N HIS A 137 1.96 -23.06 32.93
CA HIS A 137 0.67 -22.43 32.64
C HIS A 137 0.63 -20.97 33.08
N THR A 138 1.11 -20.67 34.30
CA THR A 138 1.19 -19.32 34.84
C THR A 138 2.17 -18.44 34.07
N HIS A 139 3.38 -18.92 33.80
CA HIS A 139 4.38 -18.15 33.06
C HIS A 139 3.91 -17.87 31.64
N LEU A 140 3.33 -18.86 30.97
CA LEU A 140 2.78 -18.68 29.63
C LEU A 140 1.62 -17.69 29.64
N THR A 141 0.72 -17.75 30.62
CA THR A 141 -0.35 -16.75 30.78
C THR A 141 0.22 -15.34 30.95
N LEU A 142 1.22 -15.14 31.81
CA LEU A 142 1.85 -13.84 32.03
C LEU A 142 2.54 -13.31 30.77
N VAL A 143 3.28 -14.16 30.06
CA VAL A 143 3.95 -13.79 28.81
C VAL A 143 2.92 -13.41 27.75
N LEU A 144 1.87 -14.21 27.57
CA LEU A 144 0.82 -13.92 26.58
C LEU A 144 0.03 -12.65 26.94
N LEU A 145 -0.21 -12.39 28.23
CA LEU A 145 -0.82 -11.15 28.67
C LEU A 145 0.08 -9.94 28.39
N GLY A 146 1.39 -10.08 28.62
CA GLY A 146 2.37 -9.05 28.26
C GLY A 146 2.40 -8.77 26.76
N VAL A 147 2.41 -9.82 25.92
CA VAL A 147 2.33 -9.69 24.46
C VAL A 147 1.02 -9.02 24.03
N PHE A 148 -0.12 -9.43 24.61
CA PHE A 148 -1.42 -8.84 24.32
C PHE A 148 -1.44 -7.34 24.61
N ILE A 149 -1.03 -6.93 25.82
CA ILE A 149 -1.05 -5.51 26.23
C ILE A 149 -0.07 -4.70 25.37
N ALA A 150 1.17 -5.16 25.23
CA ALA A 150 2.19 -4.41 24.48
C ALA A 150 1.82 -4.24 23.00
N SER A 151 1.34 -5.32 22.35
CA SER A 151 0.97 -5.29 20.94
C SER A 151 -0.32 -4.51 20.70
N LEU A 152 -1.34 -4.60 21.56
CA LEU A 152 -2.56 -3.80 21.43
C LEU A 152 -2.28 -2.31 21.63
N SER A 153 -1.49 -1.95 22.64
CA SER A 153 -1.08 -0.55 22.87
C SER A 153 -0.29 -0.01 21.69
N PHE A 154 0.66 -0.79 21.15
CA PHE A 154 1.41 -0.41 19.95
C PHE A 154 0.52 -0.29 18.72
N SER A 155 -0.46 -1.18 18.55
CA SER A 155 -1.47 -1.14 17.49
C SER A 155 -2.26 0.16 17.52
N VAL A 156 -2.78 0.55 18.69
CA VAL A 156 -3.55 1.79 18.87
C VAL A 156 -2.67 3.02 18.62
N ALA A 157 -1.45 3.04 19.17
CA ALA A 157 -0.54 4.18 19.01
C ALA A 157 -0.12 4.37 17.55
N LEU A 158 0.30 3.30 16.86
CA LEU A 158 0.74 3.40 15.48
C LEU A 158 -0.44 3.70 14.54
N THR A 159 -1.62 3.14 14.79
CA THR A 159 -2.82 3.45 13.98
C THR A 159 -3.19 4.93 14.05
N ALA A 160 -3.00 5.57 15.22
CA ALA A 160 -3.29 6.99 15.40
C ALA A 160 -2.29 7.92 14.66
N THR A 161 -1.07 7.45 14.39
CA THR A 161 -0.04 8.26 13.72
C THR A 161 0.19 7.89 12.26
N ASP A 162 -0.02 6.62 11.89
CA ASP A 162 0.25 6.04 10.58
C ASP A 162 -0.55 4.73 10.41
N GLN A 163 -1.84 4.85 10.08
CA GLN A 163 -2.73 3.71 9.90
C GLN A 163 -2.31 2.76 8.76
N PRO A 164 -1.85 3.24 7.58
CA PRO A 164 -1.40 2.36 6.50
C PRO A 164 -0.23 1.45 6.93
N GLN A 165 0.78 2.01 7.61
CA GLN A 165 1.86 1.21 8.18
C GLN A 165 1.34 0.25 9.25
N ALA A 166 0.49 0.74 10.17
CA ALA A 166 -0.06 -0.08 11.24
C ALA A 166 -0.81 -1.30 10.70
N TYR A 167 -1.51 -1.17 9.56
CA TYR A 167 -2.35 -2.21 8.99
C TYR A 167 -1.58 -3.50 8.66
N PHE A 168 -0.39 -3.38 8.07
CA PHE A 168 0.41 -4.54 7.63
C PHE A 168 1.51 -4.96 8.62
N HIS A 169 1.77 -4.18 9.66
CA HIS A 169 2.86 -4.42 10.60
C HIS A 169 2.59 -5.63 11.52
N SER A 170 3.49 -6.62 11.60
CA SER A 170 3.25 -7.85 12.38
C SER A 170 3.00 -7.59 13.88
N LEU A 171 3.72 -6.61 14.46
CA LEU A 171 3.60 -6.28 15.89
C LEU A 171 2.28 -5.59 16.28
N THR A 172 1.52 -5.02 15.35
CA THR A 172 0.21 -4.42 15.64
C THR A 172 -0.92 -5.47 15.62
N ARG A 173 -0.61 -6.71 15.20
CA ARG A 173 -1.55 -7.83 15.06
C ARG A 173 -1.31 -8.98 16.04
N VAL A 174 -0.10 -9.08 16.62
CA VAL A 174 0.27 -10.25 17.46
C VAL A 174 -0.60 -10.40 18.73
N TRP A 175 -1.23 -9.32 19.21
CA TRP A 175 -2.18 -9.36 20.32
C TRP A 175 -3.39 -10.29 20.05
N GLU A 176 -3.81 -10.43 18.80
CA GLU A 176 -4.95 -11.28 18.41
C GLU A 176 -4.62 -12.76 18.63
N PHE A 177 -3.42 -13.18 18.22
CA PHE A 177 -2.91 -14.53 18.49
C PHE A 177 -2.71 -14.76 20.00
N ALA A 178 -2.21 -13.75 20.72
CA ALA A 178 -2.01 -13.82 22.17
C ALA A 178 -3.34 -14.01 22.90
N LEU A 179 -4.39 -13.28 22.52
CA LEU A 179 -5.73 -13.43 23.09
C LEU A 179 -6.33 -14.80 22.79
N GLY A 180 -6.19 -15.30 21.56
CA GLY A 180 -6.55 -16.69 21.23
C GLY A 180 -5.79 -17.70 22.10
N GLY A 181 -4.50 -17.49 22.32
CA GLY A 181 -3.67 -18.32 23.18
C GLY A 181 -4.09 -18.29 24.65
N LEU A 182 -4.41 -17.10 25.19
CA LEU A 182 -4.97 -16.94 26.54
C LEU A 182 -6.28 -17.70 26.68
N LEU A 183 -7.17 -17.58 25.70
CA LEU A 183 -8.42 -18.35 25.67
C LEU A 183 -8.15 -19.86 25.70
N ALA A 184 -7.18 -20.36 24.93
CA ALA A 184 -6.85 -21.79 24.91
C ALA A 184 -6.34 -22.32 26.26
N LEU A 185 -5.69 -21.47 27.05
CA LEU A 185 -5.23 -21.82 28.39
C LEU A 185 -6.38 -21.80 29.40
N TRP A 186 -7.31 -20.86 29.27
CA TRP A 186 -8.33 -20.58 30.28
C TRP A 186 -9.74 -21.09 29.95
N ILE A 187 -9.97 -21.65 28.77
CA ILE A 187 -11.30 -22.10 28.30
C ILE A 187 -12.00 -23.04 29.28
N ASP A 188 -11.27 -23.98 29.89
CA ASP A 188 -11.81 -24.95 30.85
C ASP A 188 -11.99 -24.39 32.27
N ARG A 189 -11.42 -23.20 32.55
CA ARG A 189 -11.50 -22.52 33.85
C ARG A 189 -12.65 -21.53 33.95
N ILE A 190 -13.28 -21.20 32.82
CA ILE A 190 -14.41 -20.27 32.72
C ILE A 190 -15.65 -21.08 32.33
N PRO A 191 -16.34 -21.75 33.29
CA PRO A 191 -17.49 -22.55 32.97
C PRO A 191 -18.67 -21.65 32.59
N TRP A 192 -19.22 -21.84 31.38
CA TRP A 192 -20.51 -21.29 30.99
C TRP A 192 -21.62 -22.33 31.08
N THR A 193 -22.77 -21.91 31.58
CA THR A 193 -24.03 -22.64 31.52
C THR A 193 -24.45 -22.88 30.07
N ARG A 194 -25.37 -23.82 29.86
CA ARG A 194 -25.85 -24.14 28.51
C ARG A 194 -26.52 -22.95 27.83
N ASP A 195 -27.27 -22.15 28.57
CA ASP A 195 -28.02 -21.02 28.03
C ASP A 195 -27.08 -19.86 27.66
N GLU A 196 -26.07 -19.59 28.50
CA GLU A 196 -25.00 -18.64 28.18
C GLU A 196 -24.27 -19.03 26.89
N ARG A 197 -23.90 -20.31 26.72
CA ARG A 197 -23.24 -20.78 25.50
C ARG A 197 -24.11 -20.59 24.25
N VAL A 198 -25.42 -20.81 24.35
CA VAL A 198 -26.34 -20.56 23.22
C VAL A 198 -26.43 -19.07 22.92
N ALA A 199 -26.67 -18.24 23.95
CA ALA A 199 -26.82 -16.80 23.79
C ALA A 199 -25.54 -16.15 23.23
N PHE A 200 -24.41 -16.35 23.90
CA PHE A 200 -23.13 -15.77 23.49
C PHE A 200 -22.59 -16.35 22.18
N GLY A 201 -22.91 -17.60 21.85
CA GLY A 201 -22.60 -18.16 20.53
C GLY A 201 -23.30 -17.39 19.41
N TRP A 202 -24.61 -17.10 19.55
CA TRP A 202 -25.33 -16.29 18.58
C TRP A 202 -24.90 -14.81 18.57
N ILE A 203 -24.67 -14.22 19.75
CA ILE A 203 -24.14 -12.86 19.85
C ILE A 203 -22.79 -12.75 19.11
N GLY A 204 -21.92 -13.74 19.27
CA GLY A 204 -20.65 -13.80 18.54
C GLY A 204 -20.84 -13.86 17.04
N VAL A 205 -21.67 -14.78 16.52
CA VAL A 205 -21.89 -14.91 15.07
C VAL A 205 -22.59 -13.69 14.46
N LEU A 206 -23.66 -13.20 15.09
CA LEU A 206 -24.38 -12.02 14.61
C LEU A 206 -23.51 -10.76 14.72
N GLY A 207 -22.70 -10.64 15.77
CA GLY A 207 -21.73 -9.57 15.95
C GLY A 207 -20.65 -9.57 14.87
N LEU A 208 -20.16 -10.74 14.44
CA LEU A 208 -19.23 -10.86 13.31
C LEU A 208 -19.85 -10.42 12.00
N LEU A 209 -21.09 -10.85 11.73
CA LEU A 209 -21.81 -10.44 10.52
C LEU A 209 -22.06 -8.92 10.53
N ALA A 210 -22.51 -8.37 11.65
CA ALA A 210 -22.79 -6.94 11.81
C ALA A 210 -21.53 -6.09 11.65
N CYS A 211 -20.39 -6.54 12.18
CA CYS A 211 -19.09 -5.88 11.99
C CYS A 211 -18.81 -5.61 10.50
N GLY A 212 -19.19 -6.54 9.61
CA GLY A 212 -18.99 -6.40 8.18
C GLY A 212 -19.93 -5.41 7.47
N PHE A 213 -21.02 -4.98 8.12
CA PHE A 213 -21.95 -4.00 7.56
C PHE A 213 -21.80 -2.62 8.20
N VAL A 214 -21.29 -2.57 9.44
CA VAL A 214 -21.23 -1.35 10.25
C VAL A 214 -19.87 -0.67 10.18
N LEU A 215 -18.78 -1.44 10.19
CA LEU A 215 -17.43 -0.89 10.19
C LEU A 215 -16.86 -0.86 8.78
N ASP A 216 -16.45 0.32 8.35
CA ASP A 216 -15.54 0.44 7.22
C ASP A 216 -14.13 0.03 7.67
N GLY A 217 -13.85 -1.26 7.53
CA GLY A 217 -12.57 -1.83 7.95
C GLY A 217 -11.35 -1.32 7.18
N ALA A 218 -11.51 -0.54 6.10
CA ALA A 218 -10.40 0.09 5.41
C ALA A 218 -9.88 1.32 6.16
N SER A 219 -10.78 2.12 6.75
CA SER A 219 -10.45 3.37 7.44
C SER A 219 -10.16 3.20 8.93
N VAL A 220 -10.78 2.20 9.60
CA VAL A 220 -10.74 2.13 11.08
C VAL A 220 -9.88 1.00 11.66
N PHE A 221 -9.30 0.11 10.84
CA PHE A 221 -8.48 -1.01 11.33
C PHE A 221 -7.00 -0.70 11.06
N PRO A 222 -6.03 -1.11 11.90
CA PRO A 222 -6.16 -1.90 13.12
C PRO A 222 -6.49 -1.04 14.35
N GLY A 223 -5.90 -1.32 15.51
CA GLY A 223 -6.21 -0.60 16.74
C GLY A 223 -7.47 -1.12 17.44
N TRP A 224 -8.16 -0.25 18.17
CA TRP A 224 -9.22 -0.65 19.09
C TRP A 224 -10.47 -1.18 18.37
N ALA A 225 -10.74 -0.74 17.13
CA ALA A 225 -11.89 -1.20 16.36
C ALA A 225 -11.84 -2.71 16.07
N ALA A 226 -10.63 -3.27 15.90
CA ALA A 226 -10.42 -4.70 15.70
C ALA A 226 -10.78 -5.55 16.94
N LEU A 227 -10.95 -4.95 18.13
CA LEU A 227 -11.47 -5.67 19.30
C LEU A 227 -12.88 -6.22 19.06
N TRP A 228 -13.71 -5.57 18.23
CA TRP A 228 -15.06 -6.05 17.96
C TRP A 228 -15.05 -7.46 17.35
N PRO A 229 -14.50 -7.69 16.13
CA PRO A 229 -14.51 -9.03 15.54
C PRO A 229 -13.75 -10.05 16.39
N VAL A 230 -12.69 -9.63 17.07
CA VAL A 230 -11.89 -10.49 17.95
C VAL A 230 -12.68 -10.96 19.18
N VAL A 231 -13.39 -10.08 19.87
CA VAL A 231 -14.26 -10.45 21.00
C VAL A 231 -15.38 -11.37 20.51
N CYS A 232 -15.98 -11.08 19.36
CA CYS A 232 -16.99 -11.97 18.80
C CYS A 232 -16.43 -13.38 18.51
N ALA A 233 -15.21 -13.50 17.98
CA ALA A 233 -14.54 -14.79 17.80
C ALA A 233 -14.33 -15.53 19.14
N VAL A 234 -13.89 -14.82 20.17
CA VAL A 234 -13.72 -15.36 21.53
C VAL A 234 -15.05 -15.89 22.08
N LEU A 235 -16.16 -15.16 21.89
CA LEU A 235 -17.49 -15.61 22.32
C LEU A 235 -17.92 -16.90 21.62
N VAL A 236 -17.70 -17.01 20.30
CA VAL A 236 -18.01 -18.22 19.53
C VAL A 236 -17.16 -19.41 20.00
N LEU A 237 -15.85 -19.20 20.21
CA LEU A 237 -14.94 -20.25 20.67
C LEU A 237 -15.26 -20.71 22.09
N GLN A 238 -15.56 -19.79 23.01
CA GLN A 238 -15.91 -20.09 24.40
C GLN A 238 -17.28 -20.80 24.50
N ALA A 239 -18.25 -20.41 23.67
CA ALA A 239 -19.55 -21.09 23.58
C ALA A 239 -19.37 -22.59 23.27
N GLY A 240 -18.48 -22.92 22.35
CA GLY A 240 -18.10 -24.29 22.02
C GLY A 240 -19.30 -25.14 21.58
N VAL A 241 -19.28 -26.44 21.92
CA VAL A 241 -20.39 -27.36 21.60
C VAL A 241 -21.46 -27.27 22.68
N THR A 242 -22.64 -26.78 22.33
CA THR A 242 -23.71 -26.47 23.30
C THR A 242 -24.63 -27.66 23.58
N ARG A 243 -24.65 -28.65 22.67
CA ARG A 243 -25.62 -29.77 22.64
C ARG A 243 -27.08 -29.31 22.69
N SER A 244 -27.37 -28.05 22.36
CA SER A 244 -28.71 -27.48 22.31
C SER A 244 -29.28 -27.55 20.89
N ARG A 245 -30.60 -27.75 20.76
CA ARG A 245 -31.26 -27.63 19.45
C ARG A 245 -31.19 -26.22 18.87
N TYR A 246 -31.00 -25.22 19.74
CA TYR A 246 -30.96 -23.79 19.41
C TYR A 246 -29.53 -23.23 19.34
N GLY A 247 -28.51 -24.06 19.57
CA GLY A 247 -27.12 -23.62 19.55
C GLY A 247 -26.63 -23.31 18.14
N VAL A 248 -25.86 -22.23 18.02
CA VAL A 248 -25.21 -21.83 16.76
C VAL A 248 -24.22 -22.88 16.24
N ASP A 249 -23.69 -23.71 17.15
CA ASP A 249 -22.79 -24.82 16.83
C ASP A 249 -23.40 -25.80 15.83
N ARG A 250 -24.73 -25.98 15.79
CA ARG A 250 -25.39 -26.82 14.78
C ARG A 250 -25.27 -26.26 13.37
N LEU A 251 -25.34 -24.93 13.22
CA LEU A 251 -25.15 -24.27 11.93
C LEU A 251 -23.69 -24.34 11.51
N LEU A 252 -22.77 -24.02 12.42
CA LEU A 252 -21.33 -24.00 12.14
C LEU A 252 -20.74 -25.40 11.90
N THR A 253 -21.36 -26.46 12.44
CA THR A 253 -20.96 -27.86 12.22
C THR A 253 -21.76 -28.56 11.12
N TRP A 254 -22.66 -27.84 10.43
CA TRP A 254 -23.43 -28.39 9.31
C TRP A 254 -22.46 -28.89 8.21
N PRO A 255 -22.66 -30.11 7.63
CA PRO A 255 -21.65 -30.69 6.75
C PRO A 255 -21.22 -29.85 5.55
N PRO A 256 -22.11 -29.08 4.86
CA PRO A 256 -21.69 -28.15 3.81
C PRO A 256 -20.78 -27.04 4.31
N VAL A 257 -21.08 -26.43 5.46
CA VAL A 257 -20.25 -25.37 6.07
C VAL A 257 -18.88 -25.94 6.44
N ARG A 258 -18.85 -27.14 7.03
CA ARG A 258 -17.59 -27.81 7.37
C ARG A 258 -16.77 -28.14 6.13
N ARG A 259 -17.39 -28.67 5.07
CA ARG A 259 -16.70 -28.97 3.79
C ARG A 259 -16.15 -27.71 3.13
N LEU A 260 -16.85 -26.58 3.24
CA LEU A 260 -16.32 -25.29 2.79
C LEU A 260 -15.12 -24.87 3.64
N GLY A 261 -15.20 -25.07 4.97
CA GLY A 261 -14.08 -24.88 5.89
C GLY A 261 -12.86 -25.74 5.57
N ASP A 262 -13.06 -26.99 5.13
CA ASP A 262 -11.98 -27.88 4.69
C ASP A 262 -11.23 -27.35 3.45
N LEU A 263 -11.89 -26.51 2.63
CA LEU A 263 -11.32 -25.86 1.45
C LEU A 263 -10.87 -24.42 1.70
N SER A 264 -10.99 -23.92 2.93
CA SER A 264 -10.79 -22.50 3.26
C SER A 264 -9.42 -21.97 2.86
N TYR A 265 -8.35 -22.76 3.04
CA TYR A 265 -6.99 -22.35 2.70
C TYR A 265 -6.78 -22.17 1.18
N PRO A 266 -6.98 -23.17 0.32
CA PRO A 266 -6.83 -22.97 -1.13
C PRO A 266 -7.87 -22.00 -1.71
N LEU A 267 -9.06 -21.90 -1.11
CA LEU A 267 -10.04 -20.87 -1.51
C LEU A 267 -9.54 -19.46 -1.18
N TYR A 268 -8.95 -19.27 0.00
CA TYR A 268 -8.32 -18.02 0.39
C TYR A 268 -7.19 -17.64 -0.58
N LEU A 269 -6.41 -18.60 -1.07
CA LEU A 269 -5.34 -18.31 -2.02
C LEU A 269 -5.87 -17.91 -3.41
N TRP A 270 -6.91 -18.57 -3.92
CA TRP A 270 -7.38 -18.32 -5.30
C TRP A 270 -8.34 -17.13 -5.45
N HIS A 271 -9.13 -16.81 -4.43
CA HIS A 271 -10.20 -15.83 -4.58
C HIS A 271 -9.71 -14.42 -4.96
N TRP A 272 -8.58 -14.01 -4.39
CA TRP A 272 -8.08 -12.65 -4.56
C TRP A 272 -7.36 -12.45 -5.91
N PRO A 273 -6.41 -13.31 -6.34
CA PRO A 273 -5.83 -13.18 -7.67
C PRO A 273 -6.88 -13.17 -8.78
N LEU A 274 -7.89 -14.06 -8.68
CA LEU A 274 -8.97 -14.11 -9.65
C LEU A 274 -9.83 -12.84 -9.66
N LEU A 275 -10.09 -12.25 -8.49
CA LEU A 275 -10.83 -11.01 -8.38
C LEU A 275 -10.06 -9.85 -9.03
N VAL A 276 -8.79 -9.68 -8.68
CA VAL A 276 -7.95 -8.57 -9.19
C VAL A 276 -7.71 -8.71 -10.69
N LEU A 277 -7.41 -9.93 -11.17
CA LEU A 277 -7.26 -10.18 -12.61
C LEU A 277 -8.57 -9.96 -13.37
N TYR A 278 -9.72 -10.33 -12.79
CA TYR A 278 -11.02 -10.04 -13.38
C TYR A 278 -11.25 -8.53 -13.50
N MET A 279 -11.02 -7.76 -12.43
CA MET A 279 -11.16 -6.29 -12.44
C MET A 279 -10.21 -5.66 -13.46
N ALA A 280 -8.94 -6.07 -13.49
CA ALA A 280 -7.95 -5.60 -14.45
C ALA A 280 -8.35 -5.88 -15.91
N SER A 281 -8.96 -7.05 -16.17
CA SER A 281 -9.43 -7.46 -17.50
C SER A 281 -10.74 -6.79 -17.94
N ARG A 282 -11.51 -6.23 -17.01
CA ARG A 282 -12.83 -5.62 -17.27
C ARG A 282 -12.84 -4.11 -17.10
N GLU A 283 -11.72 -3.52 -16.67
CA GLU A 283 -11.55 -2.07 -16.47
C GLU A 283 -12.61 -1.50 -15.53
N ARG A 284 -12.87 -2.23 -14.44
CA ARG A 284 -13.85 -1.83 -13.45
C ARG A 284 -13.33 -2.14 -12.07
N ASP A 285 -13.42 -1.14 -11.20
CA ASP A 285 -13.14 -1.29 -9.78
C ASP A 285 -14.30 -1.96 -9.04
N VAL A 286 -15.45 -2.10 -9.72
CA VAL A 286 -16.65 -2.75 -9.17
C VAL A 286 -17.01 -3.99 -9.98
N VAL A 287 -17.12 -5.10 -9.25
CA VAL A 287 -17.57 -6.38 -9.81
C VAL A 287 -19.09 -6.50 -9.64
N GLY A 288 -19.81 -6.46 -10.77
CA GLY A 288 -21.25 -6.72 -10.78
C GLY A 288 -21.59 -8.15 -10.33
N PRO A 289 -22.85 -8.43 -9.95
CA PRO A 289 -23.24 -9.71 -9.33
C PRO A 289 -22.87 -10.97 -10.14
N LEU A 290 -23.02 -10.91 -11.47
CA LEU A 290 -22.68 -12.01 -12.36
C LEU A 290 -21.16 -12.26 -12.40
N GLY A 291 -20.37 -11.19 -12.45
CA GLY A 291 -18.90 -11.28 -12.39
C GLY A 291 -18.44 -11.84 -11.06
N GLY A 292 -19.05 -11.40 -9.96
CA GLY A 292 -18.73 -11.87 -8.61
C GLY A 292 -19.06 -13.35 -8.44
N LEU A 293 -20.19 -13.80 -8.98
CA LEU A 293 -20.56 -15.21 -9.01
C LEU A 293 -19.58 -16.05 -9.85
N ALA A 294 -19.13 -15.54 -11.00
CA ALA A 294 -18.15 -16.21 -11.85
C ALA A 294 -16.79 -16.34 -11.15
N VAL A 295 -16.29 -15.26 -10.54
CA VAL A 295 -15.04 -15.26 -9.75
C VAL A 295 -15.16 -16.25 -8.58
N LEU A 296 -16.26 -16.23 -7.83
CA LEU A 296 -16.48 -17.15 -6.72
C LEU A 296 -16.54 -18.62 -7.18
N ALA A 297 -17.29 -18.91 -8.24
CA ALA A 297 -17.40 -20.25 -8.78
C ALA A 297 -16.04 -20.79 -9.26
N LEU A 298 -15.26 -19.96 -9.96
CA LEU A 298 -13.92 -20.32 -10.41
C LEU A 298 -12.96 -20.50 -9.23
N SER A 299 -13.04 -19.64 -8.20
CA SER A 299 -12.25 -19.76 -6.97
C SER A 299 -12.50 -21.06 -6.25
N VAL A 300 -13.77 -21.46 -6.10
CA VAL A 300 -14.16 -22.74 -5.49
C VAL A 300 -13.69 -23.91 -6.34
N LEU A 301 -13.82 -23.84 -7.67
CA LEU A 301 -13.35 -24.88 -8.57
C LEU A 301 -11.83 -25.09 -8.43
N LEU A 302 -11.03 -24.03 -8.53
CA LEU A 302 -9.59 -24.09 -8.39
C LEU A 302 -9.16 -24.51 -6.98
N ALA A 303 -9.90 -24.10 -5.95
CA ALA A 303 -9.64 -24.55 -4.58
C ALA A 303 -9.86 -26.05 -4.41
N VAL A 304 -10.95 -26.60 -4.96
CA VAL A 304 -11.22 -28.04 -4.96
C VAL A 304 -10.14 -28.81 -5.71
N LEU A 305 -9.73 -28.33 -6.89
CA LEU A 305 -8.69 -28.96 -7.69
C LEU A 305 -7.34 -28.93 -6.95
N THR A 306 -6.94 -27.78 -6.40
CA THR A 306 -5.70 -27.63 -5.65
C THR A 306 -5.69 -28.53 -4.42
N SER A 307 -6.79 -28.57 -3.67
CA SER A 307 -6.89 -29.42 -2.47
C SER A 307 -6.76 -30.91 -2.81
N ARG A 308 -7.38 -31.38 -3.91
CA ARG A 308 -7.37 -32.79 -4.30
C ARG A 308 -6.09 -33.22 -5.01
N LEU A 309 -5.54 -32.37 -5.88
CA LEU A 309 -4.44 -32.71 -6.77
C LEU A 309 -3.07 -32.32 -6.23
N VAL A 310 -3.00 -31.36 -5.30
CA VAL A 310 -1.73 -30.84 -4.77
C VAL A 310 -1.63 -31.06 -3.26
N GLU A 311 -2.58 -30.52 -2.49
CA GLU A 311 -2.52 -30.54 -1.02
C GLU A 311 -2.64 -31.96 -0.45
N ALA A 312 -3.70 -32.70 -0.81
CA ALA A 312 -3.92 -34.04 -0.28
C ALA A 312 -2.80 -35.04 -0.64
N PRO A 313 -2.24 -35.04 -1.87
CA PRO A 313 -1.06 -35.83 -2.20
C PRO A 313 0.17 -35.42 -1.39
N ALA A 314 0.46 -34.12 -1.27
CA ALA A 314 1.63 -33.63 -0.52
C ALA A 314 1.62 -34.07 0.95
N LEU A 315 0.44 -34.04 1.59
CA LEU A 315 0.27 -34.49 2.98
C LEU A 315 0.39 -36.01 3.17
N ARG A 316 0.24 -36.80 2.10
CA ARG A 316 0.35 -38.26 2.14
C ARG A 316 1.75 -38.78 1.81
N LEU A 317 2.66 -37.90 1.38
CA LEU A 317 4.03 -38.28 1.08
C LEU A 317 4.74 -38.80 2.35
N PRO A 318 5.32 -40.01 2.32
CA PRO A 318 6.06 -40.56 3.45
C PRO A 318 7.47 -39.96 3.51
N VAL A 319 7.56 -38.64 3.67
CA VAL A 319 8.83 -37.90 3.66
C VAL A 319 9.41 -37.75 5.05
N GLY A 320 10.74 -37.93 5.15
CA GLY A 320 11.48 -37.59 6.36
C GLY A 320 11.50 -36.08 6.59
N VAL A 321 11.92 -35.66 7.79
CA VAL A 321 12.04 -34.23 8.15
C VAL A 321 12.92 -33.49 7.14
N GLY A 322 14.07 -34.05 6.76
CA GLY A 322 14.98 -33.43 5.78
C GLY A 322 14.39 -33.29 4.38
N ASP A 323 13.66 -34.31 3.91
CA ASP A 323 13.07 -34.30 2.57
C ASP A 323 11.94 -33.29 2.46
N ALA A 324 11.19 -33.05 3.53
CA ALA A 324 10.19 -31.98 3.56
C ALA A 324 10.83 -30.59 3.37
N TYR A 325 11.99 -30.32 3.97
CA TYR A 325 12.72 -29.06 3.74
C TYR A 325 13.25 -28.95 2.31
N ARG A 326 13.77 -30.05 1.75
CA ARG A 326 14.22 -30.10 0.33
C ARG A 326 13.05 -29.85 -0.63
N PHE A 327 11.89 -30.45 -0.35
CA PHE A 327 10.67 -30.22 -1.10
C PHE A 327 10.22 -28.76 -1.03
N GLY A 328 10.22 -28.18 0.17
CA GLY A 328 9.91 -26.75 0.36
C GLY A 328 10.88 -25.84 -0.40
N ALA A 329 12.18 -26.12 -0.32
CA ALA A 329 13.21 -25.38 -1.06
C ALA A 329 13.02 -25.51 -2.58
N ALA A 330 12.81 -26.72 -3.11
CA ALA A 330 12.57 -26.93 -4.53
C ALA A 330 11.32 -26.18 -5.02
N THR A 331 10.24 -26.23 -4.25
CA THR A 331 8.99 -25.52 -4.56
C THR A 331 9.21 -24.01 -4.60
N LEU A 332 9.92 -23.46 -3.60
CA LEU A 332 10.29 -22.05 -3.56
C LEU A 332 11.19 -21.68 -4.75
N THR A 333 12.20 -22.49 -5.07
CA THR A 333 13.07 -22.25 -6.23
C THR A 333 12.28 -22.16 -7.53
N VAL A 334 11.28 -23.01 -7.75
CA VAL A 334 10.44 -22.94 -8.96
C VAL A 334 9.65 -21.62 -9.04
N VAL A 335 9.07 -21.16 -7.92
CA VAL A 335 8.38 -19.87 -7.84
C VAL A 335 9.35 -18.72 -8.15
N LEU A 336 10.54 -18.73 -7.53
CA LEU A 336 11.55 -17.69 -7.74
C LEU A 336 12.06 -17.68 -9.17
N LEU A 337 12.30 -18.84 -9.79
CA LEU A 337 12.71 -18.92 -11.20
C LEU A 337 11.62 -18.36 -12.13
N ALA A 338 10.35 -18.64 -11.87
CA ALA A 338 9.24 -18.08 -12.63
C ALA A 338 9.14 -16.55 -12.47
N ALA A 339 9.27 -16.06 -11.24
CA ALA A 339 9.30 -14.62 -10.94
C ALA A 339 10.51 -13.93 -11.59
N SER A 340 11.70 -14.53 -11.53
CA SER A 340 12.92 -14.01 -12.18
C SER A 340 12.81 -14.01 -13.70
N LEU A 341 12.19 -15.02 -14.30
CA LEU A 341 11.93 -15.03 -15.74
C LEU A 341 10.98 -13.90 -16.14
N TRP A 342 9.96 -13.65 -15.34
CA TRP A 342 9.04 -12.53 -15.57
C TRP A 342 9.74 -11.18 -15.38
N GLN A 343 10.57 -11.02 -14.34
CA GLN A 343 11.41 -9.84 -14.15
C GLN A 343 12.35 -9.63 -15.35
N ALA A 344 13.01 -10.68 -15.83
CA ALA A 344 13.90 -10.58 -16.98
C ALA A 344 13.15 -10.13 -18.24
N ALA A 345 11.91 -10.61 -18.44
CA ALA A 345 11.05 -10.13 -19.52
C ALA A 345 10.64 -8.66 -19.34
N ALA A 346 10.41 -8.20 -18.10
CA ALA A 346 10.17 -6.80 -17.80
C ALA A 346 11.40 -5.93 -18.11
N THR A 347 12.57 -6.29 -17.60
CA THR A 347 13.83 -5.57 -17.84
C THR A 347 14.22 -5.54 -19.32
N GLN A 348 13.89 -6.56 -20.11
CA GLN A 348 14.09 -6.54 -21.56
C GLN A 348 13.16 -5.56 -22.31
N ARG A 349 12.00 -5.24 -21.73
CA ARG A 349 11.04 -4.28 -22.30
C ARG A 349 11.27 -2.86 -21.80
N ASP A 350 12.01 -2.72 -20.70
CA ASP A 350 12.41 -1.44 -20.16
C ASP A 350 13.36 -0.72 -21.13
N ARG A 351 13.35 0.61 -21.08
CA ARG A 351 14.20 1.46 -21.91
C ARG A 351 14.81 2.55 -21.04
N PRO A 352 16.13 2.77 -21.11
CA PRO A 352 16.72 3.93 -20.47
C PRO A 352 16.04 5.20 -20.98
N SER A 353 15.77 6.14 -20.08
CA SER A 353 15.26 7.46 -20.43
C SER A 353 16.38 8.39 -20.95
N ASP A 354 17.37 7.83 -21.66
CA ASP A 354 18.46 8.58 -22.27
C ASP A 354 17.92 9.38 -23.46
N GLY A 355 18.38 10.63 -23.64
CA GLY A 355 17.99 11.46 -24.79
C GLY A 355 16.70 12.26 -24.64
N LEU A 356 16.11 12.34 -23.43
CA LEU A 356 15.02 13.26 -23.12
C LEU A 356 15.39 14.71 -23.50
N GLY A 357 14.45 15.42 -24.11
CA GLY A 357 14.65 16.77 -24.64
C GLY A 357 15.36 16.80 -26.01
N GLY A 358 15.76 15.65 -26.57
CA GLY A 358 16.32 15.55 -27.92
C GLY A 358 15.25 15.43 -29.01
N PRO A 359 15.65 15.28 -30.29
CA PRO A 359 14.71 15.21 -31.43
C PRO A 359 13.75 14.01 -31.42
N GLU A 360 14.18 12.87 -30.86
CA GLU A 360 13.37 11.65 -30.76
C GLU A 360 12.39 11.72 -29.58
N ASN A 361 12.80 12.26 -28.44
CA ASN A 361 11.97 12.35 -27.23
C ASN A 361 11.96 13.78 -26.65
N PRO A 362 11.48 14.79 -27.40
CA PRO A 362 11.53 16.19 -26.96
C PRO A 362 10.64 16.49 -25.76
N GLY A 363 9.64 15.64 -25.46
CA GLY A 363 8.72 15.87 -24.36
C GLY A 363 8.04 17.23 -24.47
N ALA A 364 8.02 18.00 -23.38
CA ALA A 364 7.39 19.32 -23.32
C ALA A 364 7.87 20.30 -24.41
N VAL A 365 9.12 20.17 -24.89
CA VAL A 365 9.67 21.01 -25.97
C VAL A 365 8.86 20.87 -27.28
N ALA A 366 8.21 19.71 -27.50
CA ALA A 366 7.40 19.47 -28.68
C ALA A 366 6.18 20.41 -28.81
N LEU A 367 5.70 20.97 -27.69
CA LEU A 367 4.60 21.94 -27.72
C LEU A 367 5.02 23.27 -28.38
N ALA A 368 6.32 23.60 -28.33
CA ALA A 368 6.87 24.79 -28.98
C ALA A 368 7.44 24.51 -30.38
N ASP A 369 8.20 23.41 -30.52
CA ASP A 369 9.02 23.15 -31.72
C ASP A 369 8.36 22.24 -32.77
N GLY A 370 7.17 21.70 -32.47
CA GLY A 370 6.39 20.86 -33.38
C GLY A 370 6.58 19.36 -33.19
N ALA A 371 6.16 18.57 -34.19
CA ALA A 371 6.06 17.11 -34.05
C ALA A 371 7.43 16.42 -33.93
N PRO A 372 7.59 15.45 -33.00
CA PRO A 372 8.86 14.75 -32.78
C PRO A 372 9.20 13.79 -33.92
N GLU A 373 10.46 13.37 -34.02
CA GLU A 373 10.83 12.23 -34.85
C GLU A 373 10.17 10.94 -34.31
N PRO A 374 9.74 9.98 -35.15
CA PRO A 374 9.09 8.77 -34.65
C PRO A 374 9.99 7.93 -33.73
N ALA A 375 9.63 7.83 -32.45
CA ALA A 375 10.40 7.10 -31.44
C ALA A 375 9.52 6.24 -30.52
N PRO A 376 10.10 5.26 -29.81
CA PRO A 376 9.41 4.57 -28.71
C PRO A 376 9.02 5.54 -27.59
N LEU A 377 7.95 5.20 -26.86
CA LEU A 377 7.51 5.96 -25.69
C LEU A 377 8.53 5.86 -24.56
N LEU A 378 8.81 6.99 -23.91
CA LEU A 378 9.54 7.08 -22.65
C LEU A 378 8.66 7.66 -21.53
N PRO A 379 8.76 7.18 -20.28
CA PRO A 379 9.38 5.90 -19.91
C PRO A 379 8.69 4.72 -20.62
N ALA A 380 9.34 3.56 -20.65
CA ALA A 380 8.70 2.38 -21.20
C ALA A 380 7.44 2.02 -20.37
N PRO A 381 6.37 1.48 -20.99
CA PRO A 381 5.15 1.11 -20.26
C PRO A 381 5.37 0.16 -19.08
N VAL A 382 6.47 -0.58 -19.04
CA VAL A 382 6.83 -1.50 -17.94
C VAL A 382 7.50 -0.81 -16.74
N SER A 383 8.08 0.37 -16.94
CA SER A 383 8.78 1.17 -15.91
C SER A 383 8.03 2.44 -15.54
N VAL A 384 6.97 2.80 -16.26
CA VAL A 384 6.20 4.02 -16.03
C VAL A 384 5.79 4.25 -14.57
N ASN A 385 5.27 3.25 -13.85
CA ASN A 385 4.86 3.42 -12.45
C ASN A 385 6.05 3.63 -11.49
N GLU A 386 7.27 3.26 -11.93
CA GLU A 386 8.51 3.47 -11.18
C GLU A 386 9.23 4.77 -11.58
N ASP A 387 8.78 5.44 -12.64
CA ASP A 387 9.31 6.70 -13.17
C ASP A 387 8.83 7.89 -12.33
N TRP A 388 8.94 7.74 -11.01
CA TRP A 388 8.65 8.77 -10.02
C TRP A 388 9.89 9.63 -9.78
N VAL A 389 9.71 10.94 -9.58
CA VAL A 389 10.85 11.82 -9.26
C VAL A 389 11.37 11.50 -7.85
N ARG A 390 12.61 11.02 -7.79
CA ARG A 390 13.27 10.67 -6.54
C ARG A 390 14.18 11.77 -6.04
N VAL A 391 14.09 12.02 -4.74
CA VAL A 391 14.95 12.94 -3.99
C VAL A 391 15.93 12.08 -3.19
N ASP A 392 16.68 11.24 -3.92
CA ASP A 392 17.63 10.30 -3.33
C ASP A 392 18.94 11.03 -2.98
N GLU A 393 19.65 10.53 -1.96
CA GLU A 393 20.97 11.03 -1.55
C GLU A 393 20.99 12.47 -0.99
N TRP A 394 19.84 13.02 -0.61
CA TRP A 394 19.74 14.33 0.04
C TRP A 394 19.90 14.22 1.56
N ASP A 395 20.36 15.30 2.19
CA ASP A 395 20.50 15.40 3.63
C ASP A 395 19.13 15.65 4.26
N CYS A 396 18.51 14.58 4.75
CA CYS A 396 17.17 14.58 5.32
C CYS A 396 17.20 14.63 6.85
N SER A 397 16.38 15.51 7.45
CA SER A 397 16.17 15.55 8.90
C SER A 397 14.68 15.67 9.24
N PRO A 398 14.20 15.05 10.34
CA PRO A 398 12.78 15.09 10.66
C PRO A 398 12.30 16.49 10.98
N LEU A 399 11.15 16.88 10.43
CA LEU A 399 10.45 18.09 10.86
C LEU A 399 10.00 17.94 12.33
N PRO A 400 10.15 18.97 13.20
CA PRO A 400 9.79 18.85 14.61
C PRO A 400 8.36 18.34 14.85
N GLY A 401 8.22 17.20 15.53
CA GLY A 401 6.93 16.57 15.81
C GLY A 401 6.42 15.62 14.73
N PHE A 402 7.11 15.50 13.60
CA PHE A 402 6.74 14.63 12.48
C PHE A 402 7.89 13.71 12.09
N ARG A 403 7.57 12.67 11.31
CA ARG A 403 8.57 11.77 10.69
C ARG A 403 8.84 12.14 9.23
N THR A 404 8.12 13.11 8.68
CA THR A 404 8.34 13.61 7.32
C THR A 404 9.56 14.51 7.31
N ASP A 405 10.48 14.22 6.40
CA ASP A 405 11.81 14.80 6.39
C ASP A 405 11.85 16.14 5.64
N VAL A 406 12.59 17.10 6.20
CA VAL A 406 13.16 18.24 5.50
C VAL A 406 14.43 17.74 4.82
N CYS A 407 14.37 17.58 3.50
CA CYS A 407 15.50 17.06 2.73
C CYS A 407 16.17 18.20 1.96
N THR A 408 17.47 18.37 2.15
CA THR A 408 18.25 19.42 1.49
C THR A 408 19.28 18.81 0.55
N GLN A 409 19.33 19.35 -0.67
CA GLN A 409 20.30 18.92 -1.68
C GLN A 409 21.73 19.22 -1.22
N PRO A 410 22.64 18.24 -1.22
CA PRO A 410 24.06 18.50 -0.97
C PRO A 410 24.64 19.34 -2.11
N VAL A 411 25.44 20.35 -1.76
CA VAL A 411 26.09 21.25 -2.73
C VAL A 411 27.59 21.30 -2.46
N GLU A 412 28.40 21.32 -3.54
CA GLU A 412 29.87 21.34 -3.45
C GLU A 412 30.43 22.73 -3.08
N SER A 413 29.69 23.78 -3.40
CA SER A 413 30.03 25.18 -3.13
C SER A 413 28.84 25.91 -2.49
N PRO A 414 29.06 27.04 -1.80
CA PRO A 414 27.96 27.86 -1.31
C PRO A 414 26.98 28.19 -2.45
N PRO A 415 25.67 27.96 -2.27
CA PRO A 415 24.70 28.17 -3.33
C PRO A 415 24.42 29.65 -3.52
N ASP A 416 24.14 30.04 -4.77
CA ASP A 416 23.77 31.42 -5.11
C ASP A 416 22.36 31.77 -4.58
N ARG A 417 21.47 30.78 -4.53
CA ARG A 417 20.10 30.87 -3.99
C ARG A 417 19.71 29.60 -3.24
N ARG A 418 18.86 29.74 -2.23
CA ARG A 418 18.25 28.64 -1.47
C ARG A 418 16.74 28.65 -1.69
N ILE A 419 16.23 27.57 -2.26
CA ILE A 419 14.82 27.46 -2.64
C ILE A 419 14.16 26.35 -1.84
N VAL A 420 13.03 26.66 -1.21
CA VAL A 420 12.21 25.64 -0.55
C VAL A 420 11.07 25.22 -1.46
N VAL A 421 10.94 23.93 -1.72
CA VAL A 421 9.79 23.33 -2.40
C VAL A 421 8.90 22.68 -1.34
N VAL A 422 7.68 23.19 -1.15
CA VAL A 422 6.78 22.75 -0.09
C VAL A 422 5.42 22.35 -0.63
N GLY A 423 4.90 21.21 -0.18
CA GLY A 423 3.56 20.74 -0.54
C GLY A 423 3.43 19.23 -0.59
N ASP A 424 2.66 18.75 -1.57
CA ASP A 424 2.36 17.32 -1.74
C ASP A 424 3.03 16.73 -3.00
N SER A 425 2.43 15.68 -3.56
CA SER A 425 3.01 14.89 -4.64
C SER A 425 3.06 15.68 -5.94
N HIS A 426 2.20 16.67 -6.09
CA HIS A 426 2.18 17.55 -7.26
C HIS A 426 3.32 18.57 -7.22
N LEU A 427 3.85 18.92 -6.05
CA LEU A 427 5.13 19.66 -5.97
C LEU A 427 6.33 18.76 -6.11
N GLN A 428 6.24 17.54 -5.57
CA GLN A 428 7.35 16.59 -5.71
C GLN A 428 7.66 16.29 -7.18
N GLN A 429 6.65 16.02 -8.01
CA GLN A 429 6.88 15.78 -9.44
C GLN A 429 7.56 16.99 -10.13
N LEU A 430 7.28 18.23 -9.70
CA LEU A 430 7.89 19.43 -10.28
C LEU A 430 9.39 19.54 -9.94
N THR A 431 9.84 18.89 -8.86
CA THR A 431 11.28 18.80 -8.57
C THR A 431 12.06 18.16 -9.71
N GLY A 432 11.42 17.34 -10.56
CA GLY A 432 12.05 16.79 -11.76
C GLY A 432 12.49 17.86 -12.77
N ALA A 433 11.80 19.00 -12.79
CA ALA A 433 12.18 20.17 -13.57
C ALA A 433 13.11 21.12 -12.78
N LEU A 434 12.88 21.29 -11.48
CA LEU A 434 13.64 22.24 -10.66
C LEU A 434 15.06 21.77 -10.35
N ILE A 435 15.30 20.46 -10.20
CA ILE A 435 16.64 19.90 -9.95
C ILE A 435 17.63 20.27 -11.07
N PRO A 436 17.35 20.01 -12.36
CA PRO A 436 18.26 20.42 -13.43
C PRO A 436 18.39 21.94 -13.56
N ILE A 437 17.34 22.73 -13.31
CA ILE A 437 17.44 24.21 -13.28
C ILE A 437 18.37 24.66 -12.15
N ALA A 438 18.18 24.15 -10.93
CA ALA A 438 19.00 24.49 -9.77
C ALA A 438 20.48 24.15 -9.99
N ALA A 439 20.77 23.00 -10.62
CA ALA A 439 22.13 22.61 -10.96
C ALA A 439 22.79 23.57 -11.96
N GLN A 440 22.04 24.11 -12.94
CA GLN A 440 22.56 25.07 -13.92
C GLN A 440 22.85 26.45 -13.32
N HIS A 441 22.03 26.89 -12.36
CA HIS A 441 22.13 28.22 -11.74
C HIS A 441 22.84 28.24 -10.38
N GLY A 442 23.41 27.11 -9.95
CA GLY A 442 24.13 27.03 -8.67
C GLY A 442 23.23 27.20 -7.44
N TRP A 443 21.95 26.82 -7.54
CA TRP A 443 20.98 26.90 -6.46
C TRP A 443 20.98 25.63 -5.60
N GLN A 444 20.52 25.77 -4.36
CA GLN A 444 20.26 24.65 -3.45
C GLN A 444 18.76 24.49 -3.24
N LEU A 445 18.26 23.28 -3.45
CA LEU A 445 16.88 22.93 -3.17
C LEU A 445 16.73 22.29 -1.78
N THR A 446 15.68 22.68 -1.07
CA THR A 446 15.19 22.00 0.14
C THR A 446 13.74 21.60 -0.08
N THR A 447 13.39 20.33 0.09
CA THR A 447 12.02 19.84 -0.04
C THR A 447 11.40 19.59 1.33
N MET A 448 10.15 20.03 1.49
CA MET A 448 9.27 19.71 2.61
C MET A 448 7.97 19.14 2.03
N LEU A 449 7.89 17.81 1.94
CA LEU A 449 6.84 17.14 1.17
C LEU A 449 6.02 16.21 2.05
N ARG A 450 4.68 16.30 1.94
CA ARG A 450 3.74 15.36 2.56
C ARG A 450 2.61 15.05 1.58
N GLY A 451 2.48 13.78 1.21
CA GLY A 451 1.54 13.40 0.16
C GLY A 451 0.10 13.52 0.63
N ALA A 452 -0.77 13.98 -0.27
CA ALA A 452 -2.14 14.38 0.01
C ALA A 452 -2.27 15.53 1.04
N CYS A 453 -1.22 16.34 1.21
CA CYS A 453 -1.21 17.50 2.10
C CYS A 453 -0.54 18.70 1.43
N PRO A 454 -1.27 19.42 0.54
CA PRO A 454 -0.73 20.62 -0.09
C PRO A 454 -0.51 21.71 0.96
N PHE A 455 0.42 22.64 0.68
CA PHE A 455 0.79 23.70 1.62
C PHE A 455 -0.32 24.73 1.78
N SER A 456 -1.08 24.62 2.87
CA SER A 456 -2.29 25.41 3.15
C SER A 456 -2.44 25.66 4.66
N THR A 457 -3.28 26.61 5.06
CA THR A 457 -3.72 26.76 6.46
C THR A 457 -4.75 25.69 6.87
N ALA A 458 -5.33 24.96 5.92
CA ALA A 458 -6.28 23.88 6.15
C ALA A 458 -5.79 22.55 5.55
N SER A 459 -6.45 21.44 5.91
CA SER A 459 -6.27 20.17 5.20
C SER A 459 -7.19 20.11 3.98
N GLU A 460 -6.63 20.37 2.81
CA GLU A 460 -7.42 20.55 1.57
C GLU A 460 -7.96 19.24 1.00
N VAL A 461 -7.24 18.13 1.17
CA VAL A 461 -7.62 16.84 0.58
C VAL A 461 -8.59 16.08 1.48
N ASP A 462 -8.29 16.02 2.77
CA ASP A 462 -9.14 15.41 3.79
C ASP A 462 -9.35 16.40 4.95
N PRO A 463 -10.51 17.05 5.06
CA PRO A 463 -10.79 17.99 6.14
C PRO A 463 -10.64 17.42 7.55
N ASP A 464 -10.71 16.09 7.72
CA ASP A 464 -10.55 15.41 9.00
C ASP A 464 -9.09 15.05 9.31
N ASP A 465 -8.14 15.24 8.37
CA ASP A 465 -6.69 15.06 8.62
C ASP A 465 -6.11 16.26 9.39
N ALA A 466 -6.36 16.27 10.70
CA ALA A 466 -5.74 17.22 11.62
C ALA A 466 -4.20 17.13 11.62
N GLY A 467 -3.64 15.98 11.22
CA GLY A 467 -2.21 15.81 11.06
C GLY A 467 -1.68 16.68 9.93
N CYS A 468 -2.39 16.82 8.81
CA CYS A 468 -1.97 17.62 7.66
C CYS A 468 -1.88 19.10 8.03
N ALA A 469 -2.93 19.65 8.66
CA ALA A 469 -2.93 21.03 9.13
C ALA A 469 -1.76 21.31 10.09
N ALA A 470 -1.53 20.43 11.06
CA ALA A 470 -0.41 20.57 12.00
C ALA A 470 0.97 20.47 11.31
N TRP A 471 1.09 19.67 10.25
CA TRP A 471 2.31 19.57 9.46
C TRP A 471 2.55 20.85 8.65
N ASN A 472 1.50 21.43 8.06
CA ASN A 472 1.59 22.71 7.35
C ASN A 472 2.05 23.85 8.27
N ASP A 473 1.54 23.91 9.50
CA ASP A 473 2.00 24.89 10.51
C ASP A 473 3.49 24.71 10.84
N ALA A 474 3.94 23.47 11.01
CA ALA A 474 5.34 23.16 11.28
C ALA A 474 6.24 23.48 10.09
N ALA A 475 5.80 23.20 8.86
CA ALA A 475 6.52 23.54 7.64
C ALA A 475 6.65 25.06 7.46
N ALA A 476 5.57 25.82 7.69
CA ALA A 476 5.59 27.28 7.63
C ALA A 476 6.57 27.87 8.66
N ALA A 477 6.59 27.34 9.90
CA ALA A 477 7.52 27.76 10.93
C ALA A 477 8.99 27.46 10.56
N GLU A 478 9.26 26.30 9.97
CA GLU A 478 10.61 25.94 9.51
C GLU A 478 11.07 26.82 8.34
N ILE A 479 10.19 27.11 7.37
CA ILE A 479 10.48 28.05 6.27
C ILE A 479 10.82 29.45 6.82
N ALA A 480 10.05 29.93 7.80
CA ALA A 480 10.31 31.21 8.45
C ALA A 480 11.67 31.24 9.16
N ALA A 481 12.10 30.12 9.74
CA ALA A 481 13.42 29.97 10.36
C ALA A 481 14.56 29.88 9.33
N LEU A 482 14.37 29.15 8.22
CA LEU A 482 15.36 28.97 7.17
C LEU A 482 15.62 30.26 6.37
N ARG A 483 14.59 31.12 6.22
CA ARG A 483 14.64 32.36 5.43
C ARG A 483 15.19 32.12 4.00
N PRO A 484 14.55 31.23 3.21
CA PRO A 484 14.99 30.97 1.83
C PRO A 484 14.84 32.19 0.93
N ASP A 485 15.51 32.15 -0.23
CA ASP A 485 15.40 33.16 -1.28
C ASP A 485 14.05 33.12 -2.00
N ALA A 486 13.42 31.93 -2.10
CA ALA A 486 12.06 31.77 -2.59
C ALA A 486 11.43 30.45 -2.09
N VAL A 487 10.10 30.39 -2.16
CA VAL A 487 9.31 29.19 -1.88
C VAL A 487 8.50 28.80 -3.11
N VAL A 488 8.51 27.51 -3.47
CA VAL A 488 7.70 26.94 -4.55
C VAL A 488 6.56 26.11 -3.94
N THR A 489 5.31 26.39 -4.34
CA THR A 489 4.09 25.72 -3.85
C THR A 489 2.98 25.68 -4.91
N LEU A 490 1.82 25.07 -4.65
CA LEU A 490 0.69 25.02 -5.58
C LEU A 490 -0.06 26.34 -5.58
N ALA A 491 -0.58 26.73 -6.75
CA ALA A 491 -1.50 27.85 -6.97
C ALA A 491 -2.96 27.40 -7.07
N SER A 492 -3.20 26.18 -7.55
CA SER A 492 -4.53 25.61 -7.72
C SER A 492 -4.54 24.12 -7.43
N ARG A 493 -5.72 23.51 -7.44
CA ARG A 493 -5.93 22.07 -7.29
C ARG A 493 -7.25 21.65 -7.92
N ASP A 494 -7.48 20.35 -7.97
CA ASP A 494 -8.71 19.71 -8.48
C ASP A 494 -9.00 20.03 -9.95
N VAL A 495 -7.96 20.12 -10.79
CA VAL A 495 -8.10 20.24 -12.25
C VAL A 495 -8.69 18.94 -12.81
N ARG A 496 -10.01 18.88 -12.97
CA ARG A 496 -10.76 17.70 -13.44
C ARG A 496 -11.81 18.10 -14.46
N SER A 497 -12.28 17.12 -15.22
CA SER A 497 -13.43 17.24 -16.11
C SER A 497 -14.62 17.88 -15.36
N GLY A 498 -15.29 18.81 -16.02
CA GLY A 498 -16.32 19.65 -15.40
C GLY A 498 -15.81 20.91 -14.72
N ARG A 499 -14.54 21.32 -14.96
CA ARG A 499 -13.91 22.57 -14.48
C ARG A 499 -14.02 22.78 -12.98
N THR A 500 -13.56 21.80 -12.20
CA THR A 500 -13.58 21.86 -10.73
C THR A 500 -12.36 22.55 -10.12
N GLU A 501 -11.46 23.10 -10.95
CA GLU A 501 -10.24 23.75 -10.50
C GLU A 501 -10.52 24.92 -9.56
N GLN A 502 -9.77 25.00 -8.46
CA GLN A 502 -9.90 26.05 -7.47
C GLN A 502 -8.55 26.47 -6.89
N THR A 503 -8.49 27.71 -6.39
CA THR A 503 -7.41 28.22 -5.54
C THR A 503 -7.96 28.34 -4.12
N PRO A 504 -7.64 27.40 -3.22
CA PRO A 504 -8.08 27.43 -1.82
C PRO A 504 -7.68 28.73 -1.10
N SER A 505 -8.52 29.21 -0.18
CA SER A 505 -8.19 30.38 0.65
C SER A 505 -6.94 30.14 1.49
N GLY A 506 -6.77 28.91 1.99
CA GLY A 506 -5.61 28.57 2.81
C GLY A 506 -4.28 28.57 2.05
N PHE A 507 -4.28 28.44 0.71
CA PHE A 507 -3.06 28.67 -0.08
C PHE A 507 -2.68 30.14 -0.04
N VAL A 508 -3.64 31.03 -0.27
CA VAL A 508 -3.40 32.48 -0.31
C VAL A 508 -3.02 33.03 1.06
N GLU A 509 -3.61 32.50 2.13
CA GLU A 509 -3.23 32.83 3.51
C GLU A 509 -1.75 32.46 3.77
N ARG A 510 -1.29 31.28 3.32
CA ARG A 510 0.13 30.90 3.41
C ARG A 510 1.04 31.79 2.58
N TRP A 511 0.61 32.18 1.38
CA TRP A 511 1.39 33.12 0.57
C TRP A 511 1.49 34.48 1.24
N ALA A 512 0.43 34.95 1.89
CA ALA A 512 0.44 36.21 2.63
C ALA A 512 1.39 36.16 3.82
N GLU A 513 1.41 35.06 4.58
CA GLU A 513 2.38 34.84 5.66
C GLU A 513 3.84 34.90 5.16
N LEU A 514 4.13 34.32 3.99
CA LEU A 514 5.46 34.38 3.38
C LEU A 514 5.81 35.76 2.83
N ASP A 515 4.84 36.47 2.23
CA ASP A 515 5.00 37.84 1.73
C ASP A 515 5.29 38.83 2.86
N GLU A 516 4.62 38.69 4.02
CA GLU A 516 4.89 39.48 5.23
C GLU A 516 6.33 39.27 5.75
N LEU A 517 6.88 38.07 5.53
CA LEU A 517 8.27 37.77 5.83
C LEU A 517 9.23 38.27 4.74
N GLY A 518 8.73 38.76 3.61
CA GLY A 518 9.52 39.17 2.46
C GLY A 518 10.18 37.98 1.75
N ILE A 519 9.54 36.80 1.78
CA ILE A 519 9.97 35.60 1.08
C ILE A 519 9.13 35.48 -0.20
N PRO A 520 9.73 35.65 -1.40
CA PRO A 520 9.04 35.47 -2.67
C PRO A 520 8.42 34.07 -2.81
N VAL A 521 7.24 34.00 -3.45
CA VAL A 521 6.54 32.74 -3.70
C VAL A 521 6.38 32.53 -5.21
N LEU A 522 6.79 31.36 -5.68
CA LEU A 522 6.44 30.82 -6.99
C LEU A 522 5.30 29.80 -6.82
N ALA A 523 4.09 30.21 -7.13
CA ALA A 523 2.89 29.38 -7.03
C ALA A 523 2.58 28.71 -8.38
N VAL A 524 2.34 27.40 -8.38
CA VAL A 524 2.28 26.59 -9.60
C VAL A 524 0.84 26.12 -9.86
N ARG A 525 0.26 26.46 -11.02
CA ARG A 525 -1.06 25.92 -11.42
C ARG A 525 -0.95 24.41 -11.58
N ASP A 526 -1.88 23.67 -10.98
CA ASP A 526 -1.84 22.22 -10.98
C ASP A 526 -2.11 21.64 -12.38
N ASN A 527 -1.71 20.39 -12.61
CA ASN A 527 -1.99 19.64 -13.83
C ASN A 527 -3.32 18.86 -13.75
N PRO A 528 -3.88 18.39 -14.88
CA PRO A 528 -5.09 17.58 -14.92
C PRO A 528 -5.04 16.30 -14.09
N ARG A 529 -6.20 15.91 -13.58
CA ARG A 529 -6.48 14.65 -12.89
C ARG A 529 -7.58 13.89 -13.62
N PHE A 530 -7.30 12.63 -13.94
CA PHE A 530 -8.17 11.73 -14.69
C PHE A 530 -8.97 10.83 -13.74
N ASP A 531 -10.01 10.18 -14.27
CA ASP A 531 -10.80 9.15 -13.58
C ASP A 531 -10.26 7.74 -13.83
N HIS A 532 -9.14 7.64 -14.55
CA HIS A 532 -8.49 6.41 -14.96
C HIS A 532 -6.98 6.57 -14.97
N SER A 533 -6.25 5.46 -14.89
CA SER A 533 -4.80 5.45 -15.10
C SER A 533 -4.47 5.68 -16.58
N VAL A 534 -3.74 6.76 -16.86
CA VAL A 534 -3.37 7.18 -18.22
C VAL A 534 -2.46 6.15 -18.91
N PRO A 535 -1.38 5.61 -18.30
CA PRO A 535 -0.57 4.58 -18.93
C PRO A 535 -1.37 3.31 -19.27
N ASP A 536 -2.27 2.91 -18.36
CA ASP A 536 -3.15 1.77 -18.54
C ASP A 536 -4.12 1.99 -19.72
N CYS A 537 -4.58 3.23 -19.94
CA CYS A 537 -5.38 3.60 -21.11
C CYS A 537 -4.56 3.52 -22.41
N VAL A 538 -3.39 4.17 -22.45
CA VAL A 538 -2.49 4.22 -23.62
C VAL A 538 -2.11 2.81 -24.08
N ARG A 539 -1.77 1.92 -23.14
CA ARG A 539 -1.45 0.53 -23.46
C ARG A 539 -2.61 -0.22 -24.12
N ARG A 540 -3.86 0.05 -23.71
CA ARG A 540 -5.05 -0.66 -24.20
C ARG A 540 -5.55 -0.13 -25.52
N HIS A 541 -5.63 1.19 -25.65
CA HIS A 541 -6.25 1.86 -26.80
C HIS A 541 -5.23 2.32 -27.85
N GLY A 542 -3.94 2.28 -27.52
CA GLY A 542 -2.85 2.81 -28.33
C GLY A 542 -2.49 4.24 -27.93
N ARG A 543 -1.27 4.64 -28.28
CA ARG A 543 -0.72 5.98 -28.03
C ARG A 543 -1.53 7.13 -28.64
N ASP A 544 -2.12 6.90 -29.81
CA ASP A 544 -2.91 7.93 -30.51
C ASP A 544 -4.38 8.01 -30.02
N ALA A 545 -4.72 7.27 -28.97
CA ALA A 545 -6.09 7.22 -28.47
C ALA A 545 -6.48 8.52 -27.79
N GLN A 546 -7.34 9.29 -28.46
CA GLN A 546 -7.96 10.50 -27.94
C GLN A 546 -8.65 10.27 -26.57
N GLY A 547 -9.12 9.06 -26.27
CA GLY A 547 -9.77 8.77 -24.99
C GLY A 547 -8.83 8.75 -23.76
N CYS A 548 -7.51 8.75 -23.95
CA CYS A 548 -6.55 8.67 -22.85
C CYS A 548 -6.05 10.03 -22.35
N GLY A 549 -6.48 11.11 -22.99
CA GLY A 549 -6.29 12.48 -22.51
C GLY A 549 -7.63 13.16 -22.25
N ALA A 550 -7.60 14.44 -21.92
CA ALA A 550 -8.79 15.25 -21.69
C ALA A 550 -8.89 16.41 -22.67
N ASP A 551 -10.09 16.95 -22.85
CA ASP A 551 -10.28 18.23 -23.52
C ASP A 551 -9.79 19.35 -22.58
N ARG A 552 -8.93 20.24 -23.07
CA ARG A 552 -8.36 21.33 -22.28
C ARG A 552 -9.45 22.19 -21.67
N ASP A 553 -10.43 22.55 -22.48
CA ASP A 553 -11.58 23.35 -22.07
C ASP A 553 -12.51 22.62 -21.10
N ASP A 554 -12.41 21.31 -20.92
CA ASP A 554 -13.22 20.58 -19.95
C ASP A 554 -12.56 20.54 -18.56
N VAL A 555 -11.22 20.63 -18.51
CA VAL A 555 -10.45 20.56 -17.25
C VAL A 555 -10.01 21.92 -16.74
N TYR A 556 -9.62 22.83 -17.63
CA TYR A 556 -9.14 24.17 -17.28
C TYR A 556 -10.19 25.24 -17.58
N ALA A 557 -10.31 26.19 -16.65
CA ALA A 557 -10.96 27.46 -16.94
C ALA A 557 -10.05 28.34 -17.82
N PRO A 558 -10.61 29.18 -18.72
CA PRO A 558 -9.83 30.11 -19.55
C PRO A 558 -8.96 31.06 -18.73
N GLU A 559 -9.48 31.55 -17.61
CA GLU A 559 -8.73 32.31 -16.61
C GLU A 559 -8.47 31.40 -15.40
N PRO A 560 -7.21 31.29 -14.93
CA PRO A 560 -6.90 30.49 -13.76
C PRO A 560 -7.59 31.07 -12.51
N PRO A 561 -8.00 30.23 -11.55
CA PRO A 561 -8.76 30.69 -10.38
C PRO A 561 -7.98 31.68 -9.51
N TYR A 562 -6.65 31.59 -9.45
CA TYR A 562 -5.82 32.56 -8.72
C TYR A 562 -5.82 33.96 -9.34
N ALA A 563 -6.04 34.10 -10.65
CA ALA A 563 -6.09 35.40 -11.31
C ALA A 563 -7.39 36.17 -11.00
N LEU A 564 -8.42 35.46 -10.54
CA LEU A 564 -9.71 36.03 -10.16
C LEU A 564 -9.76 36.51 -8.69
N ARG A 565 -8.66 36.31 -7.95
CA ARG A 565 -8.56 36.60 -6.51
C ARG A 565 -7.97 38.00 -6.30
N GLU A 566 -8.67 38.85 -5.56
CA GLU A 566 -8.21 40.22 -5.24
C GLU A 566 -7.23 40.28 -4.07
N ASP A 567 -7.14 39.21 -3.27
CA ASP A 567 -6.38 39.08 -2.04
C ASP A 567 -5.04 38.34 -2.22
N VAL A 568 -4.57 38.17 -3.45
CA VAL A 568 -3.25 37.62 -3.76
C VAL A 568 -2.15 38.63 -3.38
N PRO A 569 -1.18 38.26 -2.54
CA PRO A 569 -0.06 39.14 -2.17
C PRO A 569 0.84 39.51 -3.34
N GLY A 570 1.51 40.66 -3.24
CA GLY A 570 2.35 41.19 -4.33
C GLY A 570 3.64 40.40 -4.58
N GLY A 571 4.17 39.68 -3.59
CA GLY A 571 5.35 38.82 -3.71
C GLY A 571 5.08 37.44 -4.32
N VAL A 572 3.87 37.18 -4.84
CA VAL A 572 3.53 35.92 -5.49
C VAL A 572 3.66 36.03 -7.00
N THR A 573 4.40 35.10 -7.59
CA THR A 573 4.51 34.88 -9.03
C THR A 573 3.91 33.52 -9.38
N PHE A 574 3.42 33.37 -10.62
CA PHE A 574 2.71 32.17 -11.04
C PHE A 574 3.42 31.46 -12.18
N LEU A 575 3.49 30.13 -12.08
CA LEU A 575 3.86 29.23 -13.17
C LEU A 575 2.63 28.43 -13.59
N ASP A 576 2.19 28.56 -14.83
CA ASP A 576 1.03 27.83 -15.33
C ASP A 576 1.47 26.53 -16.04
N LEU A 577 1.21 25.37 -15.43
CA LEU A 577 1.54 24.09 -16.06
C LEU A 577 0.61 23.72 -17.22
N ALA A 578 -0.56 24.34 -17.36
CA ALA A 578 -1.52 24.01 -18.42
C ALA A 578 -0.88 24.13 -19.81
N ASP A 579 0.01 25.10 -20.02
CA ASP A 579 0.67 25.36 -21.30
C ASP A 579 1.80 24.39 -21.62
N VAL A 580 2.22 23.60 -20.64
CA VAL A 580 3.30 22.62 -20.79
C VAL A 580 2.82 21.18 -20.58
N VAL A 581 1.53 20.96 -20.31
CA VAL A 581 0.91 19.62 -20.25
C VAL A 581 -0.28 19.47 -21.21
N CYS A 582 -0.69 20.56 -21.86
CA CYS A 582 -1.77 20.57 -22.84
C CYS A 582 -1.39 21.38 -24.08
N ASP A 583 -1.85 20.94 -25.24
CA ASP A 583 -1.89 21.76 -26.45
C ASP A 583 -3.06 22.76 -26.40
N GLU A 584 -3.34 23.45 -27.50
CA GLU A 584 -4.42 24.46 -27.60
C GLU A 584 -5.82 23.92 -27.25
N THR A 585 -6.05 22.62 -27.43
CA THR A 585 -7.40 22.01 -27.34
C THR A 585 -7.46 20.80 -26.41
N ARG A 586 -6.32 20.17 -26.13
CA ARG A 586 -6.25 18.84 -25.51
C ARG A 586 -5.11 18.78 -24.51
N CYS A 587 -5.33 18.01 -23.46
CA CYS A 587 -4.30 17.55 -22.53
C CYS A 587 -4.02 16.08 -22.84
N PRO A 588 -3.08 15.78 -23.75
CA PRO A 588 -2.84 14.42 -24.23
C PRO A 588 -2.09 13.56 -23.20
N ALA A 589 -2.18 12.24 -23.37
CA ALA A 589 -1.43 11.28 -22.56
C ALA A 589 0.07 11.26 -22.88
N GLU A 590 0.42 11.64 -24.11
CA GLU A 590 1.78 11.61 -24.67
C GLU A 590 2.07 12.93 -25.37
N ILE A 591 3.24 13.51 -25.11
CA ILE A 591 3.75 14.72 -25.76
C ILE A 591 5.21 14.44 -26.13
N GLY A 592 5.56 14.62 -27.40
CA GLY A 592 6.96 14.49 -27.84
C GLY A 592 7.57 13.10 -27.60
N ASN A 593 6.81 12.02 -27.81
CA ASN A 593 7.18 10.63 -27.47
C ASN A 593 7.51 10.39 -25.98
N VAL A 594 7.03 11.26 -25.09
CA VAL A 594 7.16 11.10 -23.64
C VAL A 594 5.76 11.01 -23.04
N LEU A 595 5.52 9.98 -22.24
CA LEU A 595 4.25 9.81 -21.53
C LEU A 595 4.19 10.86 -20.43
N VAL A 596 3.10 11.64 -20.39
CA VAL A 596 2.97 12.77 -19.48
C VAL A 596 2.74 12.29 -18.05
N TYR A 597 1.86 11.30 -17.86
CA TYR A 597 1.42 10.85 -16.54
C TYR A 597 1.82 9.41 -16.23
N LEU A 598 2.27 9.16 -15.00
CA LEU A 598 2.59 7.81 -14.50
C LEU A 598 1.37 7.08 -13.91
N ASP A 599 0.32 7.82 -13.52
CA ASP A 599 -0.94 7.26 -13.02
C ASP A 599 -2.15 8.07 -13.52
N ASP A 600 -3.10 8.42 -12.64
CA ASP A 600 -4.27 9.24 -12.96
C ASP A 600 -4.01 10.74 -12.82
N ASN A 601 -2.86 11.19 -12.29
CA ASN A 601 -2.58 12.62 -12.17
C ASN A 601 -1.10 13.01 -11.96
N HIS A 602 -0.19 12.10 -11.63
CA HIS A 602 1.20 12.46 -11.41
C HIS A 602 1.99 12.44 -12.71
N LEU A 603 2.82 13.47 -12.92
CA LEU A 603 3.72 13.55 -14.05
C LEU A 603 4.82 12.49 -13.94
N THR A 604 5.19 11.88 -15.06
CA THR A 604 6.38 11.02 -15.13
C THR A 604 7.64 11.88 -14.87
N ALA A 605 8.64 11.29 -14.23
CA ALA A 605 9.94 11.95 -14.01
C ALA A 605 10.59 12.31 -15.34
N ALA A 606 10.44 11.45 -16.35
CA ALA A 606 10.89 11.71 -17.71
C ALA A 606 10.26 12.97 -18.29
N TYR A 607 8.93 13.14 -18.16
CA TYR A 607 8.25 14.33 -18.67
C TYR A 607 8.66 15.58 -17.88
N ALA A 608 8.69 15.48 -16.54
CA ALA A 608 9.12 16.57 -15.67
C ALA A 608 10.54 17.05 -15.98
N ALA A 609 11.47 16.16 -16.34
CA ALA A 609 12.81 16.54 -16.76
C ALA A 609 12.81 17.38 -18.05
N THR A 610 11.92 17.10 -19.00
CA THR A 610 11.78 17.92 -20.22
C THR A 610 11.14 19.27 -19.98
N LEU A 611 10.32 19.42 -18.92
CA LEU A 611 9.75 20.71 -18.53
C LEU A 611 10.84 21.74 -18.22
N ALA A 612 11.97 21.32 -17.65
CA ALA A 612 13.08 22.19 -17.31
C ALA A 612 13.49 23.08 -18.51
N LEU A 613 13.50 22.53 -19.72
CA LEU A 613 13.90 23.21 -20.95
C LEU A 613 12.90 24.28 -21.42
N VAL A 614 11.67 24.27 -20.88
CA VAL A 614 10.57 25.14 -21.30
C VAL A 614 10.25 26.18 -20.22
N ILE A 615 10.36 25.81 -18.94
CA ILE A 615 9.96 26.66 -17.82
C ILE A 615 11.13 27.43 -17.18
N GLU A 616 12.37 27.14 -17.54
CA GLU A 616 13.59 27.72 -16.92
C GLU A 616 13.53 29.24 -16.83
N ASP A 617 13.27 29.94 -17.93
CA ASP A 617 13.24 31.40 -17.96
C ASP A 617 12.17 31.98 -17.01
N GLN A 618 11.01 31.32 -16.92
CA GLN A 618 9.93 31.74 -16.02
C GLN A 618 10.30 31.51 -14.55
N VAL A 619 10.91 30.36 -14.25
CA VAL A 619 11.38 30.02 -12.90
C VAL A 619 12.48 30.99 -12.46
N VAL A 620 13.46 31.27 -13.31
CA VAL A 620 14.54 32.22 -13.02
C VAL A 620 13.98 33.64 -12.82
N ALA A 621 13.06 34.08 -13.67
CA ALA A 621 12.43 35.39 -13.50
C ALA A 621 11.65 35.52 -12.19
N ALA A 622 11.03 34.43 -11.73
CA ALA A 622 10.25 34.38 -10.49
C ALA A 622 11.12 34.32 -9.22
N VAL A 623 12.20 33.55 -9.28
CA VAL A 623 13.10 33.29 -8.13
C VAL A 623 14.16 34.39 -7.97
N GLY A 624 14.43 35.16 -9.03
CA GLY A 624 15.47 36.20 -9.06
C GLY A 624 16.86 35.61 -9.17
#